data_AF-A0A5T2BM71-F1
#
_entry.id   AF-A0A5T2BM71-F1
#
_cell.length_a   1.000
_cell.length_b   1.000
_cell.length_c   1.000
_cell.angle_alpha   90.00
_cell.angle_beta   90.00
_cell.angle_gamma   90.00
#
_symmetry.space_group_name_H-M   'P 1'
#
loop_
_entity.id
_entity.type
_entity.pdbx_description
1 polymer ?
#
loop_
_entity_poly.entity_id
_entity_poly.type
_entity_poly.pdbx_seq_one_letter_code
_entity_poly.pdbx_strand_id
1 'polypeptide(L)'
;MNLFSPHLKRNELIKFAKELDFSKSQDLLINVHRNHAFEGVQSIIAPFLHFANLRAEFNFSSYDDSLSFDNFKEASLELLWLDLTRYKNNVQNFIEERLLELRKISQNPILVLSLGEFKTDKKILNCEIFNIEKLIKEYFDEEDILDLAKEELTGSKLNNKALIFLAQILGLSLIPALVKPALKALVLDLDNTLYQGILGEEGIDNLNLSPLHKTLQEKIKTFKKQGFLLALASKNEEKDAKKLFEIRKDFILQWDDFDARMINWEPKGENILKIAKKFNINTNAMLFIDDNIAELENTKITGVKTLLCDENILYKIKLFPNLLKLSNTKEDQIRAKDIAANALREELKSLSDEEYFQNLEISLNFSKNDLQNIPRISELLGKTNQFIANYTRLNQEKVAQHMQKELIVSVSMSDKLSDSGIIAIFVFSCKEGNLFIDDLCISCRALGRKLETRIFFKAFELALHFFDLKNNNARLYYQKGERNMPFLSFLEQISKEFEKNSALIPFQNLNFKGLIIHEN
;
A
#
# COMPACT_ATOMS: atom_id res chain seq x y z
N MET A 1 -25.18 -0.44 6.13
CA MET A 1 -25.04 0.98 6.53
C MET A 1 -24.06 1.67 5.58
N ASN A 2 -24.37 2.87 5.07
CA ASN A 2 -23.42 3.62 4.24
C ASN A 2 -22.38 4.32 5.13
N LEU A 3 -21.23 3.68 5.33
CA LEU A 3 -20.16 4.17 6.21
C LEU A 3 -19.41 5.40 5.67
N PHE A 4 -19.71 5.84 4.46
CA PHE A 4 -19.15 7.06 3.86
C PHE A 4 -20.11 8.24 3.91
N SER A 5 -21.20 8.15 4.69
CA SER A 5 -22.06 9.31 4.92
C SER A 5 -21.36 10.33 5.84
N PRO A 6 -21.47 11.64 5.59
CA PRO A 6 -21.05 12.67 6.53
C PRO A 6 -22.04 12.87 7.69
N HIS A 7 -23.22 12.25 7.64
CA HIS A 7 -24.31 12.43 8.60
C HIS A 7 -24.63 11.16 9.40
N LEU A 8 -23.59 10.44 9.84
CA LEU A 8 -23.75 9.23 10.63
C LEU A 8 -24.21 9.54 12.06
N LYS A 9 -25.04 8.66 12.64
CA LYS A 9 -25.44 8.75 14.05
C LYS A 9 -24.71 7.73 14.90
N ARG A 10 -24.26 8.16 16.09
CA ARG A 10 -23.57 7.33 17.07
C ARG A 10 -24.31 6.03 17.40
N ASN A 11 -25.62 6.11 17.69
CA ASN A 11 -26.41 4.93 18.07
C ASN A 11 -26.55 3.92 16.93
N GLU A 12 -26.60 4.38 15.68
CA GLU A 12 -26.65 3.50 14.50
C GLU A 12 -25.34 2.75 14.33
N LEU A 13 -24.20 3.42 14.53
CA LEU A 13 -22.87 2.80 14.49
C LEU A 13 -22.71 1.72 15.57
N ILE A 14 -23.13 2.01 16.81
CA ILE A 14 -23.08 1.05 17.92
C ILE A 14 -23.96 -0.17 17.63
N LYS A 15 -25.16 0.04 17.08
CA LYS A 15 -26.06 -1.05 16.72
C LYS A 15 -25.45 -1.90 15.61
N PHE A 16 -24.99 -1.26 14.54
CA PHE A 16 -24.39 -1.95 13.39
C PHE A 16 -23.15 -2.75 13.79
N ALA A 17 -22.32 -2.24 14.71
CA ALA A 17 -21.13 -2.93 15.20
C ALA A 17 -21.42 -4.32 15.80
N LYS A 18 -22.61 -4.54 16.37
CA LYS A 18 -23.02 -5.83 16.96
C LYS A 18 -23.35 -6.91 15.92
N GLU A 19 -23.58 -6.50 14.67
CA GLU A 19 -23.97 -7.38 13.57
C GLU A 19 -22.76 -7.78 12.70
N LEU A 20 -21.56 -7.27 13.01
CA LEU A 20 -20.36 -7.45 12.18
C LEU A 20 -19.65 -8.77 12.49
N ASP A 21 -19.31 -9.51 11.43
CA ASP A 21 -18.42 -10.67 11.49
C ASP A 21 -16.97 -10.26 11.19
N PHE A 22 -16.09 -10.40 12.19
CA PHE A 22 -14.66 -10.11 12.07
C PHE A 22 -13.80 -11.34 11.73
N SER A 23 -14.40 -12.49 11.40
CA SER A 23 -13.67 -13.74 11.11
C SER A 23 -12.59 -13.63 10.04
N LYS A 24 -12.75 -12.71 9.08
CA LYS A 24 -11.80 -12.44 7.98
C LYS A 24 -10.95 -11.18 8.20
N SER A 25 -11.11 -10.51 9.34
CA SER A 25 -10.38 -9.29 9.66
C SER A 25 -8.99 -9.61 10.21
N GLN A 26 -8.02 -8.74 9.90
CA GLN A 26 -6.72 -8.78 10.54
C GLN A 26 -6.81 -8.15 11.93
N ASP A 27 -6.35 -8.88 12.94
CA ASP A 27 -6.25 -8.40 14.32
C ASP A 27 -5.07 -7.44 14.50
N LEU A 28 -5.33 -6.36 15.24
CA LEU A 28 -4.37 -5.34 15.62
C LEU A 28 -4.50 -5.06 17.12
N LEU A 29 -3.38 -5.00 17.82
CA LEU A 29 -3.29 -4.30 19.09
C LEU A 29 -2.83 -2.87 18.81
N ILE A 30 -3.54 -1.87 19.34
CA ILE A 30 -3.18 -0.45 19.22
C ILE A 30 -2.97 0.10 20.63
N ASN A 31 -1.76 0.57 20.91
CA ASN A 31 -1.52 1.36 22.12
C ASN A 31 -2.01 2.78 21.88
N VAL A 32 -2.79 3.31 22.82
CA VAL A 32 -3.30 4.68 22.78
C VAL A 32 -2.69 5.45 23.95
N HIS A 33 -1.68 6.25 23.63
CA HIS A 33 -0.98 7.15 24.54
C HIS A 33 -1.70 8.50 24.54
N ARG A 34 -2.32 8.86 25.66
CA ARG A 34 -3.32 9.93 25.68
C ARG A 34 -3.25 10.80 26.92
N ASN A 35 -3.65 12.06 26.73
CA ASN A 35 -3.90 12.98 27.84
C ASN A 35 -5.36 13.50 27.88
N HIS A 36 -6.23 12.99 27.01
CA HIS A 36 -7.68 13.24 27.02
C HIS A 36 -8.46 12.02 26.46
N ALA A 37 -9.78 12.00 26.63
CA ALA A 37 -10.63 10.82 26.37
C ALA A 37 -10.61 10.34 24.91
N PHE A 38 -10.53 9.02 24.74
CA PHE A 38 -10.56 8.32 23.43
C PHE A 38 -11.75 7.34 23.30
N GLU A 39 -12.40 7.00 24.42
CA GLU A 39 -13.50 6.04 24.53
C GLU A 39 -14.68 6.42 23.62
N GLY A 40 -14.89 7.73 23.44
CA GLY A 40 -15.85 8.28 22.49
C GLY A 40 -15.63 7.78 21.05
N VAL A 41 -14.37 7.69 20.62
CA VAL A 41 -13.97 7.13 19.31
C VAL A 41 -13.99 5.60 19.35
N GLN A 42 -13.34 4.98 20.35
CA GLN A 42 -13.25 3.52 20.50
C GLN A 42 -14.60 2.82 20.39
N SER A 43 -15.63 3.39 21.02
CA SER A 43 -16.98 2.82 21.07
C SER A 43 -17.72 2.78 19.72
N ILE A 44 -17.22 3.48 18.69
CA ILE A 44 -17.87 3.57 17.37
C ILE A 44 -16.94 3.34 16.18
N ILE A 45 -15.64 3.07 16.42
CA ILE A 45 -14.67 2.88 15.33
C ILE A 45 -14.79 1.52 14.63
N ALA A 46 -15.39 0.52 15.30
CA ALA A 46 -15.44 -0.87 14.83
C ALA A 46 -16.04 -1.05 13.41
N PRO A 47 -17.16 -0.40 13.02
CA PRO A 47 -17.68 -0.50 11.65
C PRO A 47 -16.71 -0.04 10.57
N PHE A 48 -15.96 1.02 10.85
CA PHE A 48 -15.01 1.58 9.89
C PHE A 48 -13.79 0.66 9.71
N LEU A 49 -13.26 0.13 10.82
CA LEU A 49 -12.18 -0.86 10.77
C LEU A 49 -12.63 -2.15 10.07
N HIS A 50 -13.85 -2.60 10.33
CA HIS A 50 -14.43 -3.77 9.68
C HIS A 50 -14.48 -3.60 8.16
N PHE A 51 -14.94 -2.44 7.66
CA PHE A 51 -14.93 -2.14 6.24
C PHE A 51 -13.51 -2.20 5.65
N ALA A 52 -12.51 -1.78 6.41
CA ALA A 52 -11.11 -1.89 6.05
C ALA A 52 -10.52 -3.31 6.24
N ASN A 53 -11.31 -4.33 6.60
CA ASN A 53 -10.90 -5.69 6.98
C ASN A 53 -9.92 -5.73 8.17
N LEU A 54 -10.19 -4.94 9.21
CA LEU A 54 -9.40 -4.82 10.44
C LEU A 54 -10.27 -5.03 11.68
N ARG A 55 -9.68 -5.61 12.72
CA ARG A 55 -10.21 -5.62 14.09
C ARG A 55 -9.13 -5.04 15.00
N ALA A 56 -9.47 -4.03 15.81
CA ALA A 56 -8.54 -3.43 16.74
C ALA A 56 -8.95 -3.71 18.18
N GLU A 57 -7.99 -4.18 18.97
CA GLU A 57 -8.00 -4.10 20.42
C GLU A 57 -7.21 -2.85 20.84
N PHE A 58 -7.73 -2.10 21.80
CA PHE A 58 -7.10 -0.86 22.27
C PHE A 58 -6.54 -1.04 23.67
N ASN A 59 -5.26 -0.74 23.83
CA ASN A 59 -4.57 -0.73 25.11
C ASN A 59 -4.30 0.73 25.51
N PHE A 60 -4.81 1.17 26.65
CA PHE A 60 -4.77 2.57 27.06
C PHE A 60 -3.64 2.86 28.05
N SER A 61 -2.93 3.96 27.81
CA SER A 61 -2.19 4.64 28.86
C SER A 61 -3.14 5.29 29.86
N SER A 62 -2.60 5.68 31.01
CA SER A 62 -3.27 6.62 31.91
C SER A 62 -3.53 7.96 31.22
N TYR A 63 -4.48 8.73 31.75
CA TYR A 63 -4.72 10.12 31.35
C TYR A 63 -3.63 11.03 31.92
N ASP A 64 -2.52 11.12 31.21
CA ASP A 64 -1.31 11.71 31.76
C ASP A 64 -0.64 12.64 30.74
N ASP A 65 -0.53 13.93 31.11
CA ASP A 65 0.19 14.92 30.32
C ASP A 65 1.70 14.61 30.25
N SER A 66 2.25 13.81 31.18
CA SER A 66 3.66 13.42 31.17
C SER A 66 4.01 12.39 30.09
N LEU A 67 3.00 11.73 29.48
CA LEU A 67 3.15 10.70 28.45
C LEU A 67 4.16 9.62 28.87
N SER A 68 4.04 9.11 30.09
CA SER A 68 4.94 8.13 30.70
C SER A 68 5.00 6.77 29.98
N PHE A 69 4.11 6.51 29.02
CA PHE A 69 3.97 5.25 28.28
C PHE A 69 3.76 4.05 29.23
N ASP A 70 2.97 4.27 30.28
CA ASP A 70 2.56 3.21 31.20
C ASP A 70 1.70 2.15 30.48
N ASN A 71 1.66 0.94 31.04
CA ASN A 71 0.95 -0.20 30.46
C ASN A 71 1.35 -0.55 29.02
N PHE A 72 2.58 -0.20 28.60
CA PHE A 72 3.09 -0.51 27.27
C PHE A 72 3.01 -2.01 26.97
N LYS A 73 2.54 -2.33 25.77
CA LYS A 73 2.52 -3.69 25.21
C LYS A 73 3.13 -3.65 23.82
N GLU A 74 3.68 -4.77 23.36
CA GLU A 74 4.08 -4.91 21.96
C GLU A 74 2.82 -4.86 21.08
N ALA A 75 2.62 -3.74 20.39
CA ALA A 75 1.42 -3.42 19.62
C ALA A 75 1.74 -3.23 18.13
N SER A 76 0.74 -3.35 17.26
CA SER A 76 0.90 -3.15 15.81
C SER A 76 0.99 -1.67 15.39
N LEU A 77 0.54 -0.76 16.26
CA LEU A 77 0.49 0.68 16.02
C LEU A 77 0.54 1.41 17.37
N GLU A 78 1.30 2.51 17.42
CA GLU A 78 1.25 3.46 18.53
C GLU A 78 0.44 4.69 18.10
N LEU A 79 -0.64 5.01 18.82
CA LEU A 79 -1.46 6.19 18.61
C LEU A 79 -1.24 7.17 19.76
N LEU A 80 -0.67 8.34 19.48
CA LEU A 80 -0.68 9.47 20.41
C LEU A 80 -1.95 10.29 20.15
N TRP A 81 -2.81 10.38 21.16
CA TRP A 81 -4.09 11.09 21.13
C TRP A 81 -4.06 12.24 22.13
N LEU A 82 -3.74 13.43 21.63
CA LEU A 82 -3.26 14.54 22.47
C LEU A 82 -4.17 15.77 22.40
N ASP A 83 -4.38 16.41 23.53
CA ASP A 83 -4.79 17.80 23.64
C ASP A 83 -3.58 18.65 24.07
N LEU A 84 -2.95 19.33 23.10
CA LEU A 84 -1.76 20.13 23.35
C LEU A 84 -2.07 21.42 24.09
N THR A 85 -3.34 21.83 24.15
CA THR A 85 -3.75 23.04 24.86
C THR A 85 -3.69 22.87 26.39
N ARG A 86 -3.49 21.63 26.87
CA ARG A 86 -3.25 21.31 28.29
C ARG A 86 -1.83 21.65 28.75
N TYR A 87 -0.89 21.77 27.81
CA TYR A 87 0.50 22.09 28.11
C TYR A 87 0.70 23.60 28.21
N LYS A 88 1.43 24.03 29.26
CA LYS A 88 1.65 25.47 29.53
C LYS A 88 2.76 26.07 28.67
N ASN A 89 3.93 25.42 28.58
CA ASN A 89 5.13 25.92 27.88
C ASN A 89 5.91 24.77 27.22
N ASN A 90 6.67 25.07 26.16
CA ASN A 90 7.61 24.16 25.48
C ASN A 90 7.02 22.84 24.95
N VAL A 91 5.73 22.84 24.60
CA VAL A 91 5.02 21.62 24.15
C VAL A 91 5.68 20.95 22.93
N GLN A 92 6.18 21.72 21.97
CA GLN A 92 6.82 21.15 20.77
C GLN A 92 8.03 20.28 21.16
N ASN A 93 9.00 20.85 21.88
CA ASN A 93 10.20 20.12 22.30
C ASN A 93 9.86 18.91 23.18
N PHE A 94 8.91 19.08 24.11
CA PHE A 94 8.49 18.00 24.99
C PHE A 94 7.91 16.81 24.19
N ILE A 95 6.96 17.07 23.29
CA ILE A 95 6.36 16.00 22.48
C ILE A 95 7.39 15.35 21.56
N GLU A 96 8.32 16.11 20.98
CA GLU A 96 9.42 15.55 20.20
C GLU A 96 10.29 14.59 21.03
N GLU A 97 10.67 14.97 22.25
CA GLU A 97 11.46 14.11 23.15
C GLU A 97 10.70 12.84 23.51
N ARG A 98 9.41 12.95 23.84
CA ARG A 98 8.55 11.80 24.11
C ARG A 98 8.43 10.87 22.91
N LEU A 99 8.29 11.40 21.69
CA LEU A 99 8.26 10.58 20.48
C LEU A 99 9.57 9.84 20.24
N LEU A 100 10.71 10.48 20.51
CA LEU A 100 12.03 9.82 20.42
C LEU A 100 12.16 8.71 21.47
N GLU A 101 11.64 8.90 22.68
CA GLU A 101 11.60 7.85 23.70
C GLU A 101 10.68 6.70 23.31
N LEU A 102 9.48 6.99 22.80
CA LEU A 102 8.57 5.95 22.31
C LEU A 102 9.22 5.15 21.18
N ARG A 103 9.95 5.82 20.28
CA ARG A 103 10.67 5.15 19.19
C ARG A 103 11.79 4.22 19.70
N LYS A 104 12.38 4.47 20.87
CA LYS A 104 13.37 3.55 21.48
C LYS A 104 12.74 2.24 21.94
N ILE A 105 11.46 2.25 22.31
CA ILE A 105 10.75 1.08 22.85
C ILE A 105 9.79 0.42 21.85
N SER A 106 9.35 1.16 20.81
CA SER A 106 8.46 0.68 19.76
C SER A 106 9.01 0.98 18.38
N GLN A 107 9.04 -0.05 17.54
CA GLN A 107 9.49 0.01 16.16
C GLN A 107 8.34 0.04 15.15
N ASN A 108 7.09 -0.02 15.64
CA ASN A 108 5.89 -0.01 14.80
C ASN A 108 5.50 1.43 14.43
N PRO A 109 4.61 1.63 13.45
CA PRO A 109 4.22 2.99 13.04
C PRO A 109 3.71 3.81 14.24
N ILE A 110 4.02 5.09 14.24
CA ILE A 110 3.51 6.07 15.21
C ILE A 110 2.55 7.00 14.47
N LEU A 111 1.35 7.17 15.01
CA LEU A 111 0.37 8.13 14.55
C LEU A 111 0.10 9.15 15.65
N VAL A 112 0.32 10.42 15.39
CA VAL A 112 0.02 11.51 16.31
C VAL A 112 -1.22 12.24 15.80
N LEU A 113 -2.28 12.25 16.60
CA LEU A 113 -3.42 13.15 16.41
C LEU A 113 -3.49 14.10 17.58
N SER A 114 -3.43 15.41 17.29
CA SER A 114 -3.44 16.44 18.31
C SER A 114 -4.50 17.52 18.09
N LEU A 115 -5.18 17.93 19.16
CA LEU A 115 -5.72 19.28 19.30
C LEU A 115 -4.57 20.24 19.57
N GLY A 116 -4.57 21.38 18.91
CA GLY A 116 -3.41 22.27 18.84
C GLY A 116 -2.38 21.81 17.81
N GLU A 117 -1.64 22.78 17.26
CA GLU A 117 -0.66 22.53 16.20
C GLU A 117 0.63 21.96 16.78
N PHE A 118 1.05 20.80 16.26
CA PHE A 118 2.38 20.23 16.49
C PHE A 118 3.10 20.06 15.17
N LYS A 119 4.38 20.47 15.15
CA LYS A 119 5.30 20.28 14.03
C LYS A 119 6.66 19.89 14.58
N THR A 120 7.34 19.03 13.85
CA THR A 120 8.71 18.65 14.16
C THR A 120 9.56 18.70 12.90
N ASP A 121 10.77 19.25 13.03
CA ASP A 121 11.78 19.20 11.98
C ASP A 121 12.63 17.93 12.05
N LYS A 122 12.50 17.16 13.15
CA LYS A 122 13.21 15.90 13.32
C LYS A 122 12.53 14.81 12.49
N LYS A 123 13.33 14.10 11.69
CA LYS A 123 12.86 12.89 10.99
C LYS A 123 12.72 11.75 11.99
N ILE A 124 11.53 11.61 12.56
CA ILE A 124 11.16 10.43 13.33
C ILE A 124 10.66 9.39 12.33
N LEU A 125 11.37 8.26 12.22
CA LEU A 125 11.04 7.21 11.27
C LEU A 125 9.61 6.69 11.52
N ASN A 126 8.84 6.44 10.45
CA ASN A 126 7.49 5.89 10.49
C ASN A 126 6.56 6.61 11.48
N CYS A 127 6.63 7.94 11.53
CA CYS A 127 5.81 8.80 12.38
C CYS A 127 5.00 9.76 11.51
N GLU A 128 3.68 9.72 11.65
CA GLU A 128 2.77 10.60 10.93
C GLU A 128 2.02 11.50 11.91
N ILE A 129 1.94 12.79 11.59
CA ILE A 129 1.40 13.80 12.50
C ILE A 129 0.24 14.50 11.81
N PHE A 130 -0.91 14.50 12.49
CA PHE A 130 -2.12 15.16 12.05
C PHE A 130 -2.68 16.07 13.13
N ASN A 131 -3.10 17.26 12.72
CA ASN A 131 -3.82 18.18 13.58
C ASN A 131 -5.34 17.94 13.41
N ILE A 132 -6.03 17.70 14.52
CA ILE A 132 -7.45 17.34 14.55
C ILE A 132 -8.31 18.47 13.97
N GLU A 133 -8.04 19.72 14.33
CA GLU A 133 -8.81 20.86 13.84
C GLU A 133 -8.71 20.99 12.32
N LYS A 134 -7.50 20.88 11.73
CA LYS A 134 -7.30 20.90 10.28
C LYS A 134 -8.02 19.75 9.57
N LEU A 135 -8.01 18.55 10.15
CA LEU A 135 -8.72 17.40 9.56
C LEU A 135 -10.23 17.63 9.49
N ILE A 136 -10.81 18.23 10.55
CA ILE A 136 -12.25 18.47 10.64
C ILE A 136 -12.67 19.68 9.79
N LYS A 137 -11.90 20.76 9.79
CA LYS A 137 -12.15 22.02 9.03
C LYS A 137 -12.35 21.80 7.54
N GLU A 138 -11.81 20.71 6.99
CA GLU A 138 -11.98 20.39 5.58
C GLU A 138 -13.41 19.92 5.24
N TYR A 139 -14.22 19.57 6.24
CA TYR A 139 -15.55 18.98 6.06
C TYR A 139 -16.66 19.63 6.90
N PHE A 140 -16.29 20.27 8.01
CA PHE A 140 -17.21 20.86 8.95
C PHE A 140 -16.66 22.20 9.45
N ASP A 141 -17.56 23.13 9.79
CA ASP A 141 -17.18 24.44 10.34
C ASP A 141 -16.55 24.31 11.74
N GLU A 142 -15.69 25.26 12.11
CA GLU A 142 -14.90 25.23 13.36
C GLU A 142 -15.73 25.32 14.64
N GLU A 143 -16.82 26.10 14.60
CA GLU A 143 -17.73 26.28 15.73
C GLU A 143 -18.44 24.97 16.12
N ASP A 144 -18.32 23.96 15.26
CA ASP A 144 -19.00 22.68 15.29
C ASP A 144 -18.13 21.53 15.83
N ILE A 145 -16.97 21.82 16.45
CA ILE A 145 -15.98 20.80 16.84
C ILE A 145 -15.73 20.69 18.35
N LEU A 146 -15.87 21.80 19.09
CA LEU A 146 -15.61 21.85 20.53
C LEU A 146 -16.91 21.94 21.35
N ASP A 147 -17.00 21.17 22.43
CA ASP A 147 -18.04 21.25 23.46
C ASP A 147 -17.37 21.43 24.83
N LEU A 148 -16.85 22.64 25.07
CA LEU A 148 -16.12 22.98 26.30
C LEU A 148 -16.98 22.77 27.57
N ALA A 149 -18.30 22.92 27.44
CA ALA A 149 -19.23 22.74 28.55
C ALA A 149 -19.30 21.29 29.06
N LYS A 150 -18.90 20.31 28.23
CA LYS A 150 -18.91 18.89 28.58
C LYS A 150 -17.52 18.31 28.81
N GLU A 151 -16.47 19.12 28.76
CA GLU A 151 -15.11 18.62 28.98
C GLU A 151 -14.96 17.97 30.35
N GLU A 152 -15.48 18.61 31.41
CA GLU A 152 -15.43 18.08 32.78
C GLU A 152 -16.13 16.71 32.92
N LEU A 153 -17.18 16.48 32.12
CA LEU A 153 -17.98 15.24 32.17
C LEU A 153 -17.43 14.14 31.26
N THR A 154 -16.88 14.51 30.11
CA THR A 154 -16.51 13.57 29.05
C THR A 154 -15.01 13.35 28.94
N GLY A 155 -14.20 14.18 29.62
CA GLY A 155 -12.74 14.15 29.55
C GLY A 155 -12.17 14.58 28.20
N SER A 156 -12.99 15.17 27.32
CA SER A 156 -12.57 15.64 25.99
C SER A 156 -13.32 16.91 25.61
N LYS A 157 -12.65 17.80 24.87
CA LYS A 157 -13.27 19.00 24.31
C LYS A 157 -14.06 18.71 23.03
N LEU A 158 -13.95 17.50 22.46
CA LEU A 158 -14.55 17.18 21.17
C LEU A 158 -16.04 16.84 21.31
N ASN A 159 -16.88 17.44 20.46
CA ASN A 159 -18.30 17.09 20.42
C ASN A 159 -18.55 15.75 19.68
N ASN A 160 -19.79 15.27 19.73
CA ASN A 160 -20.15 13.99 19.11
C ASN A 160 -19.95 13.94 17.59
N LYS A 161 -20.15 15.05 16.87
CA LYS A 161 -19.98 15.12 15.41
C LYS A 161 -18.50 14.96 15.05
N ALA A 162 -17.62 15.66 15.75
CA ALA A 162 -16.18 15.53 15.65
C ALA A 162 -15.71 14.10 15.98
N LEU A 163 -16.20 13.49 17.06
CA LEU A 163 -15.85 12.11 17.44
C LEU A 163 -16.24 11.08 16.38
N ILE A 164 -17.42 11.22 15.76
CA ILE A 164 -17.87 10.34 14.68
C ILE A 164 -16.97 10.48 13.46
N PHE A 165 -16.66 11.71 13.05
CA PHE A 165 -15.76 11.95 11.92
C PHE A 165 -14.35 11.43 12.20
N LEU A 166 -13.81 11.64 13.41
CA LEU A 166 -12.49 11.15 13.79
C LEU A 166 -12.45 9.61 13.81
N ALA A 167 -13.50 8.94 14.29
CA ALA A 167 -13.62 7.49 14.19
C ALA A 167 -13.65 7.02 12.73
N GLN A 168 -14.38 7.73 11.87
CA GLN A 168 -14.49 7.42 10.45
C GLN A 168 -13.15 7.59 9.72
N ILE A 169 -12.46 8.72 9.87
CA ILE A 169 -11.16 8.95 9.21
C ILE A 169 -10.06 8.06 9.77
N LEU A 170 -10.04 7.79 11.08
CA LEU A 170 -9.10 6.85 11.69
C LEU A 170 -9.31 5.44 11.15
N GLY A 171 -10.56 4.94 11.20
CA GLY A 171 -10.89 3.57 10.86
C GLY A 171 -10.87 3.28 9.35
N LEU A 172 -11.30 4.23 8.52
CA LEU A 172 -11.31 4.06 7.06
C LEU A 172 -10.00 4.46 6.39
N SER A 173 -9.29 5.49 6.87
CA SER A 173 -8.17 6.08 6.12
C SER A 173 -6.82 5.96 6.85
N LEU A 174 -6.68 6.58 8.03
CA LEU A 174 -5.36 6.74 8.68
C LEU A 174 -4.77 5.41 9.18
N ILE A 175 -5.53 4.62 9.94
CA ILE A 175 -5.04 3.33 10.45
C ILE A 175 -4.75 2.37 9.28
N PRO A 176 -5.66 2.16 8.31
CA PRO A 176 -5.36 1.33 7.15
C PRO A 176 -4.14 1.79 6.34
N ALA A 177 -3.89 3.09 6.21
CA ALA A 177 -2.72 3.59 5.49
C ALA A 177 -1.38 3.22 6.17
N LEU A 178 -1.37 3.04 7.49
CA LEU A 178 -0.18 2.70 8.26
C LEU A 178 0.08 1.19 8.34
N VAL A 179 -0.98 0.37 8.38
CA VAL A 179 -0.87 -1.06 8.69
C VAL A 179 -1.12 -1.98 7.49
N LYS A 180 -1.60 -1.43 6.37
CA LYS A 180 -1.91 -2.18 5.14
C LYS A 180 -1.24 -1.56 3.92
N PRO A 181 -0.94 -2.37 2.89
CA PRO A 181 -0.40 -1.85 1.64
C PRO A 181 -1.41 -0.92 0.95
N ALA A 182 -0.90 0.14 0.33
CA ALA A 182 -1.70 1.05 -0.49
C ALA A 182 -2.28 0.33 -1.73
N LEU A 183 -3.42 0.83 -2.21
CA LEU A 183 -3.91 0.48 -3.54
C LEU A 183 -2.93 1.01 -4.59
N LYS A 184 -2.98 0.39 -5.77
CA LYS A 184 -2.02 0.61 -6.86
C LYS A 184 -2.66 1.21 -8.10
N ALA A 185 -3.95 0.99 -8.32
CA ALA A 185 -4.64 1.49 -9.50
C ALA A 185 -6.07 1.96 -9.23
N LEU A 186 -6.50 2.93 -10.02
CA LEU A 186 -7.89 3.35 -10.14
C LEU A 186 -8.40 2.95 -11.52
N VAL A 187 -9.52 2.25 -11.56
CA VAL A 187 -10.26 1.92 -12.77
C VAL A 187 -11.52 2.76 -12.78
N LEU A 188 -11.78 3.45 -13.88
CA LEU A 188 -12.84 4.44 -13.99
C LEU A 188 -13.78 4.05 -15.14
N ASP A 189 -15.07 4.22 -14.90
CA ASP A 189 -16.04 4.36 -15.99
C ASP A 189 -15.94 5.76 -16.63
N LEU A 190 -16.61 5.95 -17.77
CA LEU A 190 -16.70 7.24 -18.47
C LEU A 190 -18.04 7.93 -18.22
N ASP A 191 -19.10 7.41 -18.83
CA ASP A 191 -20.45 8.00 -18.80
C ASP A 191 -20.95 8.14 -17.36
N ASN A 192 -21.56 9.28 -17.04
CA ASN A 192 -22.04 9.67 -15.70
C ASN A 192 -21.00 9.59 -14.55
N THR A 193 -19.74 9.27 -14.85
CA THR A 193 -18.66 9.12 -13.87
C THR A 193 -17.61 10.21 -14.02
N LEU A 194 -17.04 10.40 -15.21
CA LEU A 194 -16.06 11.47 -15.48
C LEU A 194 -16.70 12.74 -16.06
N TYR A 195 -17.94 12.63 -16.52
CA TYR A 195 -18.81 13.69 -17.02
C TYR A 195 -20.27 13.22 -16.87
N GLN A 196 -21.22 14.15 -16.96
CA GLN A 196 -22.64 13.81 -17.03
C GLN A 196 -23.05 13.55 -18.48
N GLY A 197 -23.81 12.47 -18.70
CA GLY A 197 -24.41 12.11 -19.98
C GLY A 197 -23.84 10.82 -20.56
N ILE A 198 -24.48 10.32 -21.62
CA ILE A 198 -24.09 9.09 -22.34
C ILE A 198 -23.49 9.47 -23.70
N LEU A 199 -22.20 9.22 -23.90
CA LEU A 199 -21.48 9.64 -25.11
C LEU A 199 -22.12 9.14 -26.41
N GLY A 200 -22.54 7.87 -26.43
CA GLY A 200 -23.14 7.25 -27.62
C GLY A 200 -24.51 7.80 -28.00
N GLU A 201 -25.23 8.41 -27.05
CA GLU A 201 -26.59 8.93 -27.26
C GLU A 201 -26.60 10.45 -27.47
N GLU A 202 -25.83 11.17 -26.65
CA GLU A 202 -25.85 12.63 -26.61
C GLU A 202 -24.80 13.27 -27.53
N GLY A 203 -23.73 12.55 -27.84
CA GLY A 203 -22.60 13.05 -28.61
C GLY A 203 -21.71 14.02 -27.83
N ILE A 204 -20.49 14.23 -28.35
CA ILE A 204 -19.38 14.93 -27.68
C ILE A 204 -19.73 16.34 -27.18
N ASP A 205 -20.51 17.09 -27.97
CA ASP A 205 -20.79 18.51 -27.72
C ASP A 205 -21.80 18.74 -26.59
N ASN A 206 -22.65 17.74 -26.29
CA ASN A 206 -23.73 17.88 -25.32
C ASN A 206 -23.36 17.35 -23.92
N LEU A 207 -22.21 16.67 -23.78
CA LEU A 207 -21.77 16.15 -22.48
C LEU A 207 -21.41 17.27 -21.52
N ASN A 208 -21.95 17.21 -20.30
CA ASN A 208 -21.80 18.26 -19.30
C ASN A 208 -20.70 17.91 -18.28
N LEU A 209 -19.71 18.81 -18.15
CA LEU A 209 -18.63 18.69 -17.18
C LEU A 209 -18.90 19.60 -15.97
N SER A 210 -19.67 19.07 -15.00
CA SER A 210 -20.02 19.79 -13.77
C SER A 210 -18.79 20.10 -12.89
N PRO A 211 -18.88 21.05 -11.93
CA PRO A 211 -17.81 21.31 -10.97
C PRO A 211 -17.36 20.06 -10.19
N LEU A 212 -18.31 19.18 -9.85
CA LEU A 212 -18.00 17.90 -9.18
C LEU A 212 -17.08 17.03 -10.03
N HIS A 213 -17.40 16.88 -11.33
CA HIS A 213 -16.58 16.10 -12.26
C HIS A 213 -15.18 16.70 -12.44
N LYS A 214 -15.05 18.03 -12.53
CA LYS A 214 -13.74 18.69 -12.61
C LYS A 214 -12.88 18.39 -11.39
N THR A 215 -13.43 18.59 -10.19
CA THR A 215 -12.71 18.31 -8.93
C THR A 215 -12.37 16.82 -8.80
N LEU A 216 -13.25 15.92 -9.27
CA LEU A 216 -12.96 14.49 -9.29
C LEU A 216 -11.79 14.19 -10.23
N GLN A 217 -11.79 14.72 -11.46
CA GLN A 217 -10.69 14.54 -12.40
C GLN A 217 -9.36 15.11 -11.86
N GLU A 218 -9.36 16.27 -11.19
CA GLU A 218 -8.19 16.82 -10.48
C GLU A 218 -7.68 15.87 -9.38
N LYS A 219 -8.60 15.27 -8.62
CA LYS A 219 -8.25 14.32 -7.57
C LYS A 219 -7.64 13.05 -8.16
N ILE A 220 -8.21 12.50 -9.23
CA ILE A 220 -7.66 11.36 -9.98
C ILE A 220 -6.27 11.68 -10.55
N LYS A 221 -6.10 12.87 -11.14
CA LYS A 221 -4.80 13.34 -11.65
C LYS A 221 -3.76 13.45 -10.54
N THR A 222 -4.16 13.81 -9.33
CA THR A 222 -3.29 13.82 -8.15
C THR A 222 -2.84 12.40 -7.78
N PHE A 223 -3.73 11.41 -7.81
CA PHE A 223 -3.36 10.01 -7.61
C PHE A 223 -2.36 9.54 -8.68
N LYS A 224 -2.55 9.91 -9.95
CA LYS A 224 -1.57 9.62 -11.01
C LYS A 224 -0.19 10.20 -10.70
N LYS A 225 -0.12 11.45 -10.23
CA LYS A 225 1.16 12.08 -9.80
C LYS A 225 1.79 11.38 -8.58
N GLN A 226 0.99 10.76 -7.72
CA GLN A 226 1.43 9.89 -6.62
C GLN A 226 1.77 8.45 -7.09
N GLY A 227 1.78 8.21 -8.40
CA GLY A 227 2.14 6.94 -9.05
C GLY A 227 1.09 5.84 -8.94
N PHE A 228 -0.18 6.19 -8.74
CA PHE A 228 -1.27 5.26 -9.05
C PHE A 228 -1.39 5.08 -10.56
N LEU A 229 -1.71 3.86 -10.97
CA LEU A 229 -2.07 3.55 -12.35
C LEU A 229 -3.51 3.95 -12.59
N LEU A 230 -3.79 4.46 -13.78
CA LEU A 230 -5.15 4.80 -14.18
C LEU A 230 -5.57 3.88 -15.32
N ALA A 231 -6.81 3.38 -15.26
CA ALA A 231 -7.40 2.63 -16.34
C ALA A 231 -8.85 3.04 -16.60
N LEU A 232 -9.28 2.82 -17.84
CA LEU A 232 -10.70 2.91 -18.23
C LEU A 232 -11.28 1.50 -18.38
N ALA A 233 -12.45 1.27 -17.80
CA ALA A 233 -13.29 0.10 -18.05
C ALA A 233 -14.72 0.58 -18.29
N SER A 234 -15.06 0.81 -19.55
CA SER A 234 -16.29 1.51 -19.92
C SER A 234 -16.96 0.90 -21.15
N LYS A 235 -18.29 1.02 -21.21
CA LYS A 235 -19.13 0.45 -22.28
C LYS A 235 -19.40 1.51 -23.35
N ASN A 236 -18.39 1.77 -24.17
CA ASN A 236 -18.48 2.67 -25.31
C ASN A 236 -17.71 2.11 -26.52
N GLU A 237 -17.87 2.77 -27.66
CA GLU A 237 -16.96 2.61 -28.80
C GLU A 237 -15.64 3.34 -28.52
N GLU A 238 -14.51 2.62 -28.55
CA GLU A 238 -13.19 3.19 -28.24
C GLU A 238 -12.85 4.39 -29.13
N LYS A 239 -13.24 4.35 -30.41
CA LYS A 239 -13.01 5.44 -31.36
C LYS A 239 -13.71 6.73 -30.95
N ASP A 240 -14.93 6.63 -30.44
CA ASP A 240 -15.71 7.78 -30.01
C ASP A 240 -15.18 8.35 -28.70
N ALA A 241 -14.83 7.47 -27.75
CA ALA A 241 -14.17 7.88 -26.51
C ALA A 241 -12.82 8.57 -26.80
N LYS A 242 -12.01 8.03 -27.71
CA LYS A 242 -10.74 8.67 -28.09
C LYS A 242 -10.98 10.06 -28.70
N LYS A 243 -11.94 10.17 -29.62
CA LYS A 243 -12.33 11.44 -30.25
C LYS A 243 -12.84 12.45 -29.22
N LEU A 244 -13.58 12.01 -28.19
CA LEU A 244 -14.01 12.84 -27.06
C LEU A 244 -12.82 13.52 -26.40
N PHE A 245 -11.80 12.75 -25.97
CA PHE A 245 -10.59 13.32 -25.33
C PHE A 245 -9.74 14.18 -26.29
N GLU A 246 -9.77 13.90 -27.59
CA GLU A 246 -9.08 14.73 -28.59
C GLU A 246 -9.75 16.10 -28.77
N ILE A 247 -11.09 16.17 -28.76
CA ILE A 247 -11.86 17.39 -29.00
C ILE A 247 -12.05 18.21 -27.72
N ARG A 248 -12.42 17.57 -26.61
CA ARG A 248 -12.78 18.23 -25.35
C ARG A 248 -11.55 18.64 -24.55
N LYS A 249 -11.09 19.88 -24.76
CA LYS A 249 -9.93 20.46 -24.06
C LYS A 249 -10.21 20.92 -22.63
N ASP A 250 -11.46 20.90 -22.20
CA ASP A 250 -11.90 21.23 -20.85
C ASP A 250 -11.71 20.09 -19.85
N PHE A 251 -11.43 18.86 -20.32
CA PHE A 251 -11.12 17.72 -19.47
C PHE A 251 -9.72 17.87 -18.86
N ILE A 252 -9.58 17.58 -17.58
CA ILE A 252 -8.30 17.63 -16.87
C ILE A 252 -7.51 16.34 -17.10
N LEU A 253 -8.21 15.20 -17.07
CA LEU A 253 -7.64 13.92 -17.48
C LEU A 253 -7.52 13.89 -18.99
N GLN A 254 -6.34 13.53 -19.48
CA GLN A 254 -6.04 13.36 -20.89
C GLN A 254 -6.04 11.88 -21.25
N TRP A 255 -6.21 11.57 -22.53
CA TRP A 255 -6.16 10.18 -23.01
C TRP A 255 -4.92 9.43 -22.50
N ASP A 256 -3.75 10.07 -22.59
CA ASP A 256 -2.45 9.50 -22.21
C ASP A 256 -2.19 9.41 -20.69
N ASP A 257 -3.11 9.89 -19.85
CA ASP A 257 -3.03 9.64 -18.40
C ASP A 257 -3.38 8.20 -18.04
N PHE A 258 -4.14 7.51 -18.89
CA PHE A 258 -4.60 6.14 -18.66
C PHE A 258 -3.62 5.10 -19.21
N ASP A 259 -3.07 4.29 -18.31
CA ASP A 259 -2.08 3.23 -18.61
C ASP A 259 -2.73 2.00 -19.27
N ALA A 260 -4.03 1.82 -19.10
CA ALA A 260 -4.83 0.81 -19.77
C ALA A 260 -6.22 1.34 -20.11
N ARG A 261 -6.78 0.93 -21.24
CA ARG A 261 -8.10 1.35 -21.70
C ARG A 261 -8.81 0.12 -22.22
N MET A 262 -9.89 -0.27 -21.56
CA MET A 262 -10.80 -1.33 -21.98
C MET A 262 -12.15 -0.67 -22.22
N ILE A 263 -12.30 -0.12 -23.43
CA ILE A 263 -13.48 0.63 -23.86
C ILE A 263 -14.14 -0.20 -24.95
N ASN A 264 -15.09 -1.03 -24.55
CA ASN A 264 -15.76 -2.00 -25.40
C ASN A 264 -17.04 -2.51 -24.71
N TRP A 265 -17.78 -3.38 -25.39
CA TRP A 265 -19.04 -3.94 -24.88
C TRP A 265 -18.87 -5.24 -24.07
N GLU A 266 -17.64 -5.64 -23.74
CA GLU A 266 -17.40 -6.81 -22.88
C GLU A 266 -17.80 -6.49 -21.42
N PRO A 267 -18.11 -7.51 -20.60
CA PRO A 267 -18.40 -7.29 -19.18
C PRO A 267 -17.26 -6.57 -18.45
N LYS A 268 -17.57 -5.54 -17.65
CA LYS A 268 -16.55 -4.74 -16.95
C LYS A 268 -15.66 -5.60 -16.03
N GLY A 269 -16.19 -6.68 -15.47
CA GLY A 269 -15.40 -7.65 -14.68
C GLY A 269 -14.29 -8.33 -15.48
N GLU A 270 -14.55 -8.74 -16.72
CA GLU A 270 -13.53 -9.32 -17.60
C GLU A 270 -12.48 -8.28 -17.99
N ASN A 271 -12.92 -7.07 -18.29
CA ASN A 271 -12.03 -5.94 -18.58
C ASN A 271 -11.11 -5.61 -17.39
N ILE A 272 -11.64 -5.63 -16.16
CA ILE A 272 -10.84 -5.44 -14.94
C ILE A 272 -9.78 -6.54 -14.77
N LEU A 273 -10.10 -7.81 -15.08
CA LEU A 273 -9.12 -8.89 -15.05
C LEU A 273 -8.01 -8.70 -16.10
N LYS A 274 -8.38 -8.26 -17.32
CA LYS A 274 -7.42 -7.93 -18.39
C LYS A 274 -6.52 -6.75 -17.96
N ILE A 275 -7.08 -5.72 -17.35
CA ILE A 275 -6.33 -4.58 -16.79
C ILE A 275 -5.36 -5.04 -15.70
N ALA A 276 -5.82 -5.85 -14.74
CA ALA A 276 -4.99 -6.39 -13.66
C ALA A 276 -3.79 -7.19 -14.21
N LYS A 277 -4.04 -8.02 -15.24
CA LYS A 277 -2.98 -8.76 -15.94
C LYS A 277 -1.99 -7.82 -16.63
N LYS A 278 -2.46 -6.80 -17.35
CA LYS A 278 -1.60 -5.80 -18.01
C LYS A 278 -0.73 -5.02 -17.00
N PHE A 279 -1.29 -4.67 -15.85
CA PHE A 279 -0.58 -3.99 -14.78
C PHE A 279 0.31 -4.92 -13.94
N ASN A 280 0.20 -6.23 -14.11
CA ASN A 280 0.84 -7.24 -13.27
C ASN A 280 0.59 -7.02 -11.77
N ILE A 281 -0.67 -6.74 -11.41
CA ILE A 281 -1.13 -6.59 -10.02
C ILE A 281 -2.38 -7.43 -9.79
N ASN A 282 -2.67 -7.71 -8.52
CA ASN A 282 -3.94 -8.35 -8.15
C ASN A 282 -5.08 -7.32 -8.17
N THR A 283 -6.28 -7.75 -8.56
CA THR A 283 -7.52 -6.94 -8.57
C THR A 283 -7.84 -6.34 -7.20
N ASN A 284 -7.50 -7.02 -6.09
CA ASN A 284 -7.69 -6.49 -4.74
C ASN A 284 -6.82 -5.26 -4.39
N ALA A 285 -5.84 -4.95 -5.23
CA ALA A 285 -5.01 -3.76 -5.17
C ALA A 285 -5.55 -2.62 -6.08
N MET A 286 -6.74 -2.78 -6.65
CA MET A 286 -7.39 -1.83 -7.55
C MET A 286 -8.71 -1.34 -6.95
N LEU A 287 -9.06 -0.08 -7.25
CA LEU A 287 -10.36 0.49 -6.96
C LEU A 287 -11.10 0.79 -8.26
N PHE A 288 -12.29 0.22 -8.43
CA PHE A 288 -13.20 0.52 -9.54
C PHE A 288 -14.25 1.54 -9.10
N ILE A 289 -14.39 2.61 -9.88
CA ILE A 289 -15.33 3.72 -9.67
C ILE A 289 -16.28 3.79 -10.85
N ASP A 290 -17.57 3.74 -10.55
CA ASP A 290 -18.68 3.67 -11.52
C ASP A 290 -19.94 4.28 -10.86
N ASP A 291 -20.81 4.91 -11.63
CA ASP A 291 -22.10 5.42 -11.15
C ASP A 291 -23.16 4.31 -11.06
N ASN A 292 -22.97 3.21 -11.79
CA ASN A 292 -23.93 2.12 -11.88
C ASN A 292 -23.69 1.04 -10.83
N ILE A 293 -24.58 0.96 -9.84
CA ILE A 293 -24.55 -0.04 -8.77
C ILE A 293 -24.50 -1.48 -9.31
N ALA A 294 -25.22 -1.79 -10.40
CA ALA A 294 -25.26 -3.14 -10.96
C ALA A 294 -23.89 -3.54 -11.54
N GLU A 295 -23.20 -2.61 -12.21
CA GLU A 295 -21.83 -2.85 -12.69
C GLU A 295 -20.86 -3.06 -11.53
N LEU A 296 -20.96 -2.26 -10.47
CA LEU A 296 -20.14 -2.45 -9.27
C LEU A 296 -20.37 -3.84 -8.65
N GLU A 297 -21.62 -4.26 -8.43
CA GLU A 297 -21.90 -5.59 -7.84
C GLU A 297 -21.36 -6.74 -8.71
N ASN A 298 -21.54 -6.67 -10.02
CA ASN A 298 -21.07 -7.69 -10.96
C ASN A 298 -19.53 -7.83 -10.98
N THR A 299 -18.80 -6.77 -10.66
CA THR A 299 -17.32 -6.80 -10.65
C THR A 299 -16.72 -7.33 -9.35
N LYS A 300 -17.47 -7.36 -8.23
CA LYS A 300 -16.95 -7.80 -6.91
C LYS A 300 -16.39 -9.22 -6.92
N ILE A 301 -16.92 -10.12 -7.77
CA ILE A 301 -16.42 -11.50 -7.90
C ILE A 301 -14.95 -11.56 -8.31
N THR A 302 -14.44 -10.52 -8.98
CA THR A 302 -13.03 -10.42 -9.37
C THR A 302 -12.12 -10.14 -8.17
N GLY A 303 -12.67 -9.72 -7.02
CA GLY A 303 -11.92 -9.25 -5.86
C GLY A 303 -11.50 -7.78 -5.93
N VAL A 304 -11.91 -7.04 -6.98
CA VAL A 304 -11.70 -5.59 -7.06
C VAL A 304 -12.46 -4.85 -5.96
N LYS A 305 -11.88 -3.78 -5.43
CA LYS A 305 -12.60 -2.88 -4.53
C LYS A 305 -13.48 -1.95 -5.36
N THR A 306 -14.68 -1.63 -4.87
CA THR A 306 -15.67 -0.83 -5.62
C THR A 306 -16.07 0.42 -4.87
N LEU A 307 -16.31 1.52 -5.59
CA LEU A 307 -16.80 2.78 -5.03
C LEU A 307 -17.84 3.42 -5.96
N LEU A 308 -19.04 3.65 -5.42
CA LEU A 308 -20.11 4.32 -6.16
C LEU A 308 -19.79 5.80 -6.39
N CYS A 309 -19.80 6.21 -7.65
CA CYS A 309 -19.73 7.60 -8.08
C CYS A 309 -21.11 8.26 -7.96
N ASP A 310 -21.29 9.08 -6.94
CA ASP A 310 -22.48 9.90 -6.72
C ASP A 310 -22.07 11.29 -6.23
N GLU A 311 -23.02 12.11 -5.76
CA GLU A 311 -22.75 13.47 -5.28
C GLU A 311 -21.73 13.54 -4.14
N ASN A 312 -21.51 12.45 -3.41
CA ASN A 312 -20.57 12.36 -2.29
C ASN A 312 -19.21 11.75 -2.67
N ILE A 313 -18.92 11.54 -3.96
CA ILE A 313 -17.70 10.87 -4.44
C ILE A 313 -16.41 11.51 -3.89
N LEU A 314 -16.34 12.84 -3.80
CA LEU A 314 -15.15 13.53 -3.28
C LEU A 314 -14.88 13.23 -1.80
N TYR A 315 -15.95 13.08 -1.01
CA TYR A 315 -15.87 12.69 0.39
C TYR A 315 -15.44 11.21 0.52
N LYS A 316 -16.11 10.34 -0.24
CA LYS A 316 -15.87 8.90 -0.28
C LYS A 316 -14.44 8.55 -0.67
N ILE A 317 -13.93 9.12 -1.77
CA ILE A 317 -12.60 8.79 -2.31
C ILE A 317 -11.48 9.20 -1.35
N LYS A 318 -11.70 10.22 -0.51
CA LYS A 318 -10.70 10.64 0.48
C LYS A 318 -10.67 9.74 1.72
N LEU A 319 -11.82 9.17 2.09
CA LEU A 319 -11.92 8.22 3.20
C LEU A 319 -11.58 6.79 2.79
N PHE A 320 -11.62 6.46 1.50
CA PHE A 320 -11.53 5.07 1.07
C PHE A 320 -10.23 4.37 1.54
N PRO A 321 -10.33 3.20 2.17
CA PRO A 321 -9.16 2.52 2.72
C PRO A 321 -8.07 2.23 1.71
N ASN A 322 -6.83 2.48 2.14
CA ASN A 322 -5.60 2.23 1.39
C ASN A 322 -5.37 3.16 0.18
N LEU A 323 -6.14 4.25 0.02
CA LEU A 323 -5.81 5.29 -0.99
C LEU A 323 -4.84 6.35 -0.48
N LEU A 324 -4.87 6.65 0.82
CA LEU A 324 -3.92 7.61 1.41
C LEU A 324 -2.50 7.04 1.38
N LYS A 325 -1.60 7.70 0.64
CA LYS A 325 -0.16 7.46 0.70
C LYS A 325 0.47 8.49 1.63
N LEU A 326 0.96 8.02 2.77
CA LEU A 326 1.62 8.84 3.78
C LEU A 326 3.06 9.21 3.39
N SER A 327 3.70 8.38 2.57
CA SER A 327 4.95 8.71 1.89
C SER A 327 4.86 8.42 0.40
N ASN A 328 5.32 9.39 -0.41
CA ASN A 328 5.54 9.19 -1.83
C ASN A 328 6.92 8.56 -2.02
N THR A 329 6.96 7.34 -2.52
CA THR A 329 8.25 6.65 -2.75
C THR A 329 8.75 6.91 -4.16
N LYS A 330 10.08 7.02 -4.34
CA LYS A 330 10.70 7.02 -5.68
C LYS A 330 10.26 5.80 -6.52
N GLU A 331 9.89 4.69 -5.85
CA GLU A 331 9.40 3.48 -6.49
C GLU A 331 8.09 3.68 -7.26
N ASP A 332 7.19 4.53 -6.79
CA ASP A 332 5.90 4.74 -7.45
C ASP A 332 6.07 5.38 -8.84
N GLN A 333 7.03 6.30 -8.97
CA GLN A 333 7.42 6.88 -10.26
C GLN A 333 8.11 5.85 -11.17
N ILE A 334 8.99 5.02 -10.59
CA ILE A 334 9.66 3.93 -11.32
C ILE A 334 8.61 2.94 -11.86
N ARG A 335 7.60 2.58 -11.07
CA ARG A 335 6.55 1.63 -11.45
C ARG A 335 5.72 2.13 -12.64
N ALA A 336 5.36 3.41 -12.65
CA ALA A 336 4.62 3.99 -13.77
C ALA A 336 5.42 3.91 -15.09
N LYS A 337 6.72 4.25 -15.05
CA LYS A 337 7.62 4.11 -16.21
C LYS A 337 7.79 2.65 -16.63
N ASP A 338 7.97 1.75 -15.67
CA ASP A 338 8.17 0.34 -15.93
C ASP A 338 6.94 -0.33 -16.59
N ILE A 339 5.73 0.13 -16.27
CA ILE A 339 4.51 -0.38 -16.91
C ILE A 339 4.35 0.10 -18.35
N ALA A 340 4.67 1.36 -18.63
CA ALA A 340 4.74 1.84 -20.01
C ALA A 340 5.76 1.02 -20.83
N ALA A 341 6.92 0.73 -20.24
CA ALA A 341 7.94 -0.11 -20.84
C ALA A 341 7.49 -1.58 -21.01
N ASN A 342 6.67 -2.13 -20.11
CA ASN A 342 6.19 -3.52 -20.23
C ASN A 342 5.40 -3.78 -21.51
N ALA A 343 4.66 -2.80 -22.04
CA ALA A 343 3.96 -2.97 -23.32
C ALA A 343 4.94 -3.26 -24.47
N LEU A 344 6.08 -2.56 -24.51
CA LEU A 344 7.14 -2.81 -25.50
C LEU A 344 7.85 -4.14 -25.24
N ARG A 345 7.99 -4.56 -23.98
CA ARG A 345 8.58 -5.86 -23.63
C ARG A 345 7.70 -7.05 -24.04
N GLU A 346 6.37 -6.92 -23.98
CA GLU A 346 5.45 -7.98 -24.44
C GLU A 346 5.66 -8.31 -25.92
N GLU A 347 5.95 -7.32 -26.77
CA GLU A 347 6.24 -7.53 -28.20
C GLU A 347 7.49 -8.41 -28.41
N LEU A 348 8.46 -8.32 -27.48
CA LEU A 348 9.72 -9.04 -27.53
C LEU A 348 9.69 -10.39 -26.81
N LYS A 349 8.60 -10.75 -26.10
CA LYS A 349 8.52 -12.01 -25.34
C LYS A 349 8.57 -13.28 -26.19
N SER A 350 8.27 -13.17 -27.48
CA SER A 350 8.34 -14.29 -28.42
C SER A 350 9.78 -14.70 -28.77
N LEU A 351 10.77 -13.86 -28.44
CA LEU A 351 12.19 -14.13 -28.67
C LEU A 351 12.74 -15.18 -27.70
N SER A 352 13.88 -15.77 -28.07
CA SER A 352 14.66 -16.58 -27.14
C SER A 352 15.15 -15.74 -25.94
N ASP A 353 15.50 -16.39 -24.84
CA ASP A 353 15.98 -15.70 -23.62
C ASP A 353 17.20 -14.82 -23.90
N GLU A 354 18.18 -15.34 -24.63
CA GLU A 354 19.43 -14.62 -24.92
C GLU A 354 19.17 -13.38 -25.78
N GLU A 355 18.35 -13.51 -26.83
CA GLU A 355 17.96 -12.39 -27.70
C GLU A 355 17.12 -11.35 -26.95
N TYR A 356 16.21 -11.79 -26.08
CA TYR A 356 15.41 -10.91 -25.24
C TYR A 356 16.30 -10.06 -24.31
N PHE A 357 17.29 -10.68 -23.65
CA PHE A 357 18.20 -9.96 -22.76
C PHE A 357 19.13 -9.00 -23.49
N GLN A 358 19.68 -9.42 -24.65
CA GLN A 358 20.56 -8.57 -25.46
C GLN A 358 19.82 -7.35 -26.02
N ASN A 359 18.61 -7.55 -26.57
CA ASN A 359 17.84 -6.45 -27.16
C ASN A 359 17.42 -5.40 -26.13
N LEU A 360 17.15 -5.82 -24.90
CA LEU A 360 16.80 -4.92 -23.80
C LEU A 360 18.02 -4.39 -23.04
N GLU A 361 19.22 -4.90 -23.31
CA GLU A 361 20.44 -4.58 -22.57
C GLU A 361 20.23 -4.73 -21.05
N ILE A 362 19.66 -5.86 -20.63
CA ILE A 362 19.33 -6.07 -19.21
C ILE A 362 20.61 -6.14 -18.38
N SER A 363 20.72 -5.25 -17.41
CA SER A 363 21.79 -5.19 -16.42
C SER A 363 21.27 -5.57 -15.04
N LEU A 364 21.97 -6.47 -14.37
CA LEU A 364 21.73 -6.88 -12.98
C LEU A 364 22.94 -6.52 -12.13
N ASN A 365 22.69 -5.83 -11.02
CA ASN A 365 23.73 -5.49 -10.05
C ASN A 365 23.40 -6.12 -8.70
N PHE A 366 24.33 -6.95 -8.20
CA PHE A 366 24.24 -7.66 -6.93
C PHE A 366 25.12 -6.95 -5.90
N SER A 367 24.52 -6.43 -4.84
CA SER A 367 25.22 -5.81 -3.72
C SER A 367 25.09 -6.65 -2.46
N LYS A 368 26.21 -6.89 -1.76
CA LYS A 368 26.26 -7.64 -0.49
C LYS A 368 26.30 -6.70 0.71
N ASN A 369 25.36 -6.84 1.64
CA ASN A 369 25.31 -6.07 2.90
C ASN A 369 25.50 -4.55 2.73
N ASP A 370 24.93 -3.98 1.65
CA ASP A 370 25.01 -2.54 1.38
C ASP A 370 24.10 -1.76 2.34
N LEU A 371 24.74 -1.03 3.27
CA LEU A 371 24.07 -0.23 4.29
C LEU A 371 23.17 0.86 3.70
N GLN A 372 23.46 1.37 2.49
CA GLN A 372 22.64 2.39 1.85
C GLN A 372 21.27 1.84 1.44
N ASN A 373 21.17 0.51 1.27
CA ASN A 373 19.95 -0.16 0.83
C ASN A 373 19.03 -0.58 1.98
N ILE A 374 19.42 -0.37 3.25
CA ILE A 374 18.63 -0.75 4.44
C ILE A 374 17.16 -0.30 4.37
N PRO A 375 16.84 0.98 4.05
CA PRO A 375 15.46 1.43 3.95
C PRO A 375 14.66 0.63 2.92
N ARG A 376 15.29 0.33 1.78
CA ARG A 376 14.64 -0.35 0.66
C ARG A 376 14.47 -1.84 0.91
N ILE A 377 15.46 -2.47 1.54
CA ILE A 377 15.41 -3.88 1.96
C ILE A 377 14.26 -4.09 2.96
N SER A 378 14.18 -3.24 3.99
CA SER A 378 13.09 -3.29 4.98
C SER A 378 11.72 -3.13 4.32
N GLU A 379 11.60 -2.20 3.37
CA GLU A 379 10.38 -1.96 2.62
C GLU A 379 9.96 -3.16 1.75
N LEU A 380 10.91 -3.78 1.05
CA LEU A 380 10.63 -4.92 0.16
C LEU A 380 10.31 -6.20 0.92
N LEU A 381 11.02 -6.50 2.01
CA LEU A 381 10.70 -7.65 2.86
C LEU A 381 9.34 -7.47 3.56
N GLY A 382 9.02 -6.25 3.98
CA GLY A 382 7.71 -5.93 4.57
C GLY A 382 6.53 -5.99 3.58
N LYS A 383 6.78 -6.10 2.27
CA LYS A 383 5.74 -6.18 1.25
C LYS A 383 5.31 -7.61 0.99
N THR A 384 4.02 -7.88 1.18
CA THR A 384 3.41 -9.10 0.66
C THR A 384 3.23 -8.99 -0.85
N ASN A 385 4.00 -9.77 -1.60
CA ASN A 385 3.88 -9.86 -3.06
C ASN A 385 3.75 -11.34 -3.51
N GLN A 386 3.67 -11.57 -4.82
CA GLN A 386 3.45 -12.90 -5.39
C GLN A 386 4.66 -13.85 -5.27
N PHE A 387 5.86 -13.30 -5.09
CA PHE A 387 7.11 -14.02 -5.03
C PHE A 387 7.85 -13.72 -3.72
N ILE A 388 7.29 -14.18 -2.61
CA ILE A 388 7.90 -14.12 -1.28
C ILE A 388 8.00 -15.54 -0.70
N ALA A 389 9.11 -15.85 -0.03
CA ALA A 389 9.24 -17.09 0.72
C ALA A 389 8.50 -17.01 2.06
N ASN A 390 8.69 -15.93 2.82
CA ASN A 390 8.08 -15.73 4.13
C ASN A 390 7.34 -14.39 4.24
N TYR A 391 6.52 -14.26 5.29
CA TYR A 391 5.76 -13.03 5.61
C TYR A 391 6.51 -12.15 6.63
N THR A 392 7.85 -12.16 6.56
CA THR A 392 8.71 -11.47 7.52
C THR A 392 8.55 -9.96 7.40
N ARG A 393 8.53 -9.25 8.53
CA ARG A 393 8.51 -7.77 8.56
C ARG A 393 9.74 -7.28 9.31
N LEU A 394 10.87 -7.20 8.59
CA LEU A 394 12.09 -6.60 9.14
C LEU A 394 12.01 -5.09 8.98
N ASN A 395 12.03 -4.36 10.10
CA ASN A 395 12.25 -2.93 10.10
C ASN A 395 13.74 -2.63 9.76
N GLN A 396 14.08 -1.35 9.56
CA GLN A 396 15.43 -0.94 9.17
C GLN A 396 16.50 -1.35 10.21
N GLU A 397 16.20 -1.25 11.50
CA GLU A 397 17.13 -1.64 12.56
C GLU A 397 17.41 -3.15 12.56
N LYS A 398 16.37 -3.98 12.40
CA LYS A 398 16.51 -5.44 12.26
C LYS A 398 17.34 -5.77 11.03
N VAL A 399 17.07 -5.14 9.88
CA VAL A 399 17.90 -5.34 8.66
C VAL A 399 19.37 -5.04 8.96
N ALA A 400 19.68 -3.93 9.62
CA ALA A 400 21.04 -3.58 9.99
C ALA A 400 21.69 -4.63 10.91
N GLN A 401 20.95 -5.17 11.88
CA GLN A 401 21.43 -6.24 12.76
C GLN A 401 21.68 -7.55 12.01
N HIS A 402 20.79 -7.92 11.08
CA HIS A 402 20.95 -9.10 10.23
C HIS A 402 22.23 -8.98 9.37
N MET A 403 22.48 -7.82 8.73
CA MET A 403 23.70 -7.59 7.93
C MET A 403 25.02 -7.75 8.71
N GLN A 404 25.01 -7.69 10.05
CA GLN A 404 26.20 -7.91 10.87
C GLN A 404 26.54 -9.39 11.07
N LYS A 405 25.56 -10.29 10.95
CA LYS A 405 25.68 -11.71 11.28
C LYS A 405 25.42 -12.64 10.10
N GLU A 406 24.69 -12.15 9.12
CA GLU A 406 24.16 -12.87 7.97
C GLU A 406 24.54 -12.15 6.67
N LEU A 407 24.27 -12.81 5.55
CA LEU A 407 24.43 -12.21 4.23
C LEU A 407 23.07 -11.80 3.68
N ILE A 408 22.90 -10.51 3.45
CA ILE A 408 21.79 -9.97 2.67
C ILE A 408 22.31 -9.58 1.29
N VAL A 409 21.78 -10.22 0.26
CA VAL A 409 22.03 -9.86 -1.14
C VAL A 409 20.85 -9.04 -1.66
N SER A 410 21.12 -7.81 -2.08
CA SER A 410 20.16 -6.97 -2.80
C SER A 410 20.50 -6.94 -4.28
N VAL A 411 19.49 -7.12 -5.13
CA VAL A 411 19.66 -7.17 -6.59
C VAL A 411 18.90 -6.01 -7.21
N SER A 412 19.61 -5.15 -7.94
CA SER A 412 19.00 -4.11 -8.77
C SER A 412 19.03 -4.48 -10.24
N MET A 413 18.04 -3.98 -10.99
CA MET A 413 17.86 -4.27 -12.41
C MET A 413 17.58 -3.00 -13.19
N SER A 414 18.28 -2.82 -14.30
CA SER A 414 17.97 -1.82 -15.32
C SER A 414 17.94 -2.45 -16.70
N ASP A 415 17.20 -1.83 -17.60
CA ASP A 415 17.23 -2.15 -19.02
C ASP A 415 17.12 -0.84 -19.84
N LYS A 416 17.21 -0.95 -21.16
CA LYS A 416 17.14 0.19 -22.09
C LYS A 416 15.86 1.03 -21.95
N LEU A 417 14.79 0.44 -21.43
CA LEU A 417 13.48 1.08 -21.32
C LEU A 417 13.26 1.73 -19.94
N SER A 418 13.81 1.15 -18.88
CA SER A 418 13.67 1.66 -17.52
C SER A 418 14.69 1.11 -16.53
N ASP A 419 15.07 1.93 -15.56
CA ASP A 419 15.71 1.48 -14.33
C ASP A 419 14.64 1.03 -13.33
N SER A 420 14.65 -0.27 -12.96
CA SER A 420 13.71 -0.86 -12.02
C SER A 420 14.17 -0.77 -10.55
N GLY A 421 15.39 -0.29 -10.29
CA GLY A 421 16.00 -0.23 -8.97
C GLY A 421 16.11 -1.61 -8.33
N ILE A 422 16.08 -1.69 -6.99
CA ILE A 422 16.15 -2.97 -6.28
C ILE A 422 14.88 -3.78 -6.54
N ILE A 423 15.07 -4.96 -7.13
CA ILE A 423 14.03 -5.90 -7.55
C ILE A 423 14.01 -7.20 -6.76
N ALA A 424 15.09 -7.60 -6.09
CA ALA A 424 15.10 -8.81 -5.29
C ALA A 424 15.99 -8.69 -4.05
N ILE A 425 15.57 -9.35 -2.97
CA ILE A 425 16.30 -9.46 -1.72
C ILE A 425 16.41 -10.95 -1.37
N PHE A 426 17.58 -11.37 -0.91
CA PHE A 426 17.84 -12.70 -0.34
C PHE A 426 18.52 -12.55 1.00
N VAL A 427 18.09 -13.33 1.99
CA VAL A 427 18.67 -13.40 3.33
C VAL A 427 19.23 -14.80 3.54
N PHE A 428 20.54 -14.89 3.75
CA PHE A 428 21.26 -16.13 3.93
C PHE A 428 21.96 -16.20 5.29
N SER A 429 21.88 -17.35 5.94
CA SER A 429 22.70 -17.68 7.10
C SER A 429 23.49 -18.96 6.88
N CYS A 430 24.58 -19.12 7.66
CA CYS A 430 25.38 -20.32 7.67
C CYS A 430 25.39 -20.89 9.09
N LYS A 431 25.05 -22.18 9.24
CA LYS A 431 25.10 -22.90 10.52
C LYS A 431 25.75 -24.26 10.31
N GLU A 432 26.79 -24.56 11.10
CA GLU A 432 27.51 -25.83 11.04
C GLU A 432 28.00 -26.20 9.61
N GLY A 433 28.41 -25.20 8.83
CA GLY A 433 28.87 -25.39 7.45
C GLY A 433 27.77 -25.66 6.42
N ASN A 434 26.50 -25.47 6.78
CA ASN A 434 25.36 -25.59 5.89
C ASN A 434 24.77 -24.21 5.58
N LEU A 435 24.40 -23.99 4.31
CA LEU A 435 23.77 -22.77 3.86
C LEU A 435 22.25 -22.83 4.08
N PHE A 436 21.69 -21.75 4.58
CA PHE A 436 20.25 -21.55 4.73
C PHE A 436 19.83 -20.31 3.96
N ILE A 437 18.68 -20.40 3.30
CA ILE A 437 17.97 -19.27 2.69
C ILE A 437 16.79 -18.97 3.62
N ASP A 438 17.00 -18.03 4.53
CA ASP A 438 16.04 -17.73 5.59
C ASP A 438 14.85 -16.93 5.08
N ASP A 439 15.09 -16.07 4.08
CA ASP A 439 14.03 -15.34 3.40
C ASP A 439 14.44 -14.90 1.99
N LEU A 440 13.45 -14.69 1.14
CA LEU A 440 13.64 -14.01 -0.13
C LEU A 440 12.36 -13.33 -0.60
N CYS A 441 12.54 -12.26 -1.35
CA CYS A 441 11.47 -11.66 -2.12
C CYS A 441 11.95 -11.21 -3.49
N ILE A 442 11.11 -11.42 -4.51
CA ILE A 442 11.30 -10.88 -5.86
C ILE A 442 10.11 -9.98 -6.17
N SER A 443 10.41 -8.72 -6.49
CA SER A 443 9.42 -7.72 -6.89
C SER A 443 8.71 -8.17 -8.16
N CYS A 444 7.40 -7.88 -8.26
CA CYS A 444 6.60 -8.13 -9.46
C CYS A 444 7.15 -7.48 -10.74
N ARG A 445 8.05 -6.50 -10.60
CA ARG A 445 8.76 -5.87 -11.72
C ARG A 445 9.74 -6.83 -12.40
N ALA A 446 10.31 -7.81 -11.69
CA ALA A 446 11.18 -8.80 -12.31
C ALA A 446 10.44 -10.06 -12.77
N LEU A 447 9.18 -10.25 -12.34
CA LEU A 447 8.41 -11.46 -12.63
C LEU A 447 7.96 -11.51 -14.08
N GLY A 448 8.02 -12.70 -14.67
CA GLY A 448 7.66 -12.94 -16.07
C GLY A 448 8.70 -12.44 -17.08
N ARG A 449 9.89 -12.06 -16.60
CA ARG A 449 11.04 -11.65 -17.44
C ARG A 449 12.08 -12.78 -17.61
N LYS A 450 11.77 -14.00 -17.15
CA LYS A 450 12.67 -15.17 -17.19
C LYS A 450 13.99 -14.95 -16.42
N LEU A 451 13.94 -14.10 -15.39
CA LEU A 451 15.10 -13.70 -14.58
C LEU A 451 15.11 -14.41 -13.22
N GLU A 452 13.98 -14.93 -12.76
CA GLU A 452 13.75 -15.45 -11.41
C GLU A 452 14.78 -16.53 -11.05
N THR A 453 14.90 -17.56 -11.89
CA THR A 453 15.85 -18.67 -11.72
C THR A 453 17.30 -18.18 -11.75
N ARG A 454 17.63 -17.26 -12.67
CA ARG A 454 18.99 -16.72 -12.85
C ARG A 454 19.42 -15.89 -11.65
N ILE A 455 18.56 -14.97 -11.20
CA ILE A 455 18.80 -14.14 -10.02
C ILE A 455 18.95 -15.02 -8.78
N PHE A 456 18.06 -16.01 -8.61
CA PHE A 456 18.11 -16.94 -7.47
C PHE A 456 19.45 -17.67 -7.39
N PHE A 457 19.87 -18.36 -8.46
CA PHE A 457 21.11 -19.13 -8.42
C PHE A 457 22.36 -18.24 -8.40
N LYS A 458 22.32 -17.02 -8.96
CA LYS A 458 23.43 -16.09 -8.80
C LYS A 458 23.58 -15.61 -7.36
N ALA A 459 22.48 -15.28 -6.69
CA ALA A 459 22.51 -14.93 -5.27
C ALA A 459 22.98 -16.11 -4.40
N PHE A 460 22.56 -17.33 -4.74
CA PHE A 460 23.05 -18.56 -4.09
C PHE A 460 24.57 -18.74 -4.30
N GLU A 461 25.08 -18.57 -5.53
CA GLU A 461 26.53 -18.61 -5.80
C GLU A 461 27.30 -17.60 -4.94
N LEU A 462 26.81 -16.35 -4.85
CA LEU A 462 27.42 -15.32 -4.01
C LEU A 462 27.43 -15.71 -2.53
N ALA A 463 26.39 -16.37 -2.04
CA ALA A 463 26.32 -16.86 -0.67
C ALA A 463 27.31 -18.01 -0.40
N LEU A 464 27.45 -18.95 -1.35
CA LEU A 464 28.46 -20.01 -1.25
C LEU A 464 29.88 -19.43 -1.15
N HIS A 465 30.21 -18.44 -1.99
CA HIS A 465 31.51 -17.77 -1.94
C HIS A 465 31.71 -16.95 -0.66
N PHE A 466 30.66 -16.25 -0.19
CA PHE A 466 30.76 -15.41 1.01
C PHE A 466 31.04 -16.22 2.28
N PHE A 467 30.42 -17.41 2.41
CA PHE A 467 30.61 -18.29 3.57
C PHE A 467 31.71 -19.36 3.37
N ASP A 468 32.44 -19.32 2.25
CA ASP A 468 33.46 -20.32 1.87
C ASP A 468 32.96 -21.78 1.95
N LEU A 469 31.75 -22.00 1.43
CA LEU A 469 31.10 -23.31 1.49
C LEU A 469 31.39 -24.14 0.25
N LYS A 470 31.75 -25.41 0.50
CA LYS A 470 31.94 -26.43 -0.55
C LYS A 470 30.69 -27.30 -0.77
N ASN A 471 29.67 -27.13 0.07
CA ASN A 471 28.40 -27.84 -0.07
C ASN A 471 27.60 -27.17 -1.20
N ASN A 472 27.04 -27.97 -2.09
CA ASN A 472 26.23 -27.50 -3.21
C ASN A 472 24.74 -27.46 -2.89
N ASN A 473 24.34 -27.51 -1.61
CA ASN A 473 22.94 -27.50 -1.21
C ASN A 473 22.65 -26.37 -0.22
N ALA A 474 21.48 -25.76 -0.35
CA ALA A 474 20.93 -24.83 0.62
C ALA A 474 19.57 -25.29 1.11
N ARG A 475 19.28 -25.09 2.39
CA ARG A 475 17.93 -25.28 2.91
C ARG A 475 17.18 -23.96 2.86
N LEU A 476 16.09 -23.92 2.11
CA LEU A 476 15.23 -22.74 1.98
C LEU A 476 14.04 -22.86 2.93
N TYR A 477 13.80 -21.86 3.77
CA TYR A 477 12.61 -21.76 4.61
C TYR A 477 11.50 -20.97 3.93
N TYR A 478 10.25 -21.45 4.03
CA TYR A 478 9.11 -20.76 3.44
C TYR A 478 7.81 -20.99 4.22
N GLN A 479 6.87 -20.06 4.06
CA GLN A 479 5.52 -20.16 4.60
C GLN A 479 4.50 -20.21 3.45
N LYS A 480 3.65 -21.24 3.43
CA LYS A 480 2.54 -21.31 2.47
C LYS A 480 1.46 -20.28 2.83
N GLY A 481 1.07 -19.47 1.86
CA GLY A 481 -0.09 -18.58 1.98
C GLY A 481 -0.80 -18.36 0.66
N GLU A 482 -1.96 -17.70 0.69
CA GLU A 482 -2.80 -17.53 -0.50
C GLU A 482 -2.16 -16.64 -1.57
N ARG A 483 -1.19 -15.81 -1.18
CA ARG A 483 -0.63 -14.76 -2.04
C ARG A 483 0.70 -15.13 -2.69
N ASN A 484 1.41 -16.16 -2.22
CA ASN A 484 2.73 -16.53 -2.72
C ASN A 484 2.73 -17.77 -3.63
N MET A 485 1.59 -18.07 -4.27
CA MET A 485 1.47 -19.22 -5.17
C MET A 485 2.54 -19.22 -6.29
N PRO A 486 2.88 -18.08 -6.93
CA PRO A 486 3.96 -18.07 -7.92
C PRO A 486 5.33 -18.46 -7.37
N PHE A 487 5.67 -18.05 -6.15
CA PHE A 487 6.88 -18.53 -5.48
C PHE A 487 6.83 -20.04 -5.20
N LEU A 488 5.70 -20.56 -4.73
CA LEU A 488 5.55 -21.99 -4.45
C LEU A 488 5.71 -22.83 -5.72
N SER A 489 5.11 -22.41 -6.83
CA SER A 489 5.28 -23.07 -8.13
C SER A 489 6.72 -23.00 -8.63
N PHE A 490 7.43 -21.89 -8.39
CA PHE A 490 8.86 -21.80 -8.67
C PHE A 490 9.67 -22.77 -7.80
N LEU A 491 9.37 -22.85 -6.51
CA LEU A 491 10.05 -23.75 -5.57
C LEU A 491 9.91 -25.22 -5.99
N GLU A 492 8.73 -25.63 -6.46
CA GLU A 492 8.46 -26.96 -7.03
C GLU A 492 9.29 -27.26 -8.29
N GLN A 493 9.74 -26.25 -9.03
CA GLN A 493 10.60 -26.44 -10.20
C GLN A 493 12.07 -26.65 -9.83
N ILE A 494 12.53 -26.02 -8.74
CA ILE A 494 13.95 -26.02 -8.34
C ILE A 494 14.28 -27.00 -7.22
N SER A 495 13.28 -27.63 -6.58
CA SER A 495 13.46 -28.62 -5.52
C SER A 495 12.65 -29.88 -5.77
N LYS A 496 13.19 -31.01 -5.31
CA LYS A 496 12.50 -32.30 -5.25
C LYS A 496 12.32 -32.82 -3.83
N GLU A 497 12.92 -32.15 -2.85
CA GLU A 497 13.00 -32.60 -1.46
C GLU A 497 12.35 -31.55 -0.56
N PHE A 498 11.16 -31.87 -0.09
CA PHE A 498 10.33 -31.00 0.75
C PHE A 498 10.22 -31.56 2.15
N GLU A 499 10.41 -30.68 3.13
CA GLU A 499 10.10 -30.90 4.53
C GLU A 499 9.05 -29.88 4.98
N LYS A 500 8.54 -30.02 6.21
CA LYS A 500 7.55 -29.08 6.74
C LYS A 500 8.14 -27.66 6.78
N ASN A 501 7.60 -26.76 5.95
CA ASN A 501 8.02 -25.36 5.80
C ASN A 501 9.48 -25.15 5.34
N SER A 502 10.10 -26.16 4.71
CA SER A 502 11.42 -25.98 4.09
C SER A 502 11.64 -26.90 2.89
N ALA A 503 12.59 -26.55 2.04
CA ALA A 503 12.97 -27.34 0.87
C ALA A 503 14.49 -27.37 0.72
N LEU A 504 15.05 -28.52 0.31
CA LEU A 504 16.47 -28.63 -0.02
C LEU A 504 16.68 -28.25 -1.49
N ILE A 505 17.55 -27.28 -1.74
CA ILE A 505 17.81 -26.73 -3.07
C ILE A 505 19.24 -27.08 -3.48
N PRO A 506 19.43 -27.95 -4.49
CA PRO A 506 20.74 -28.16 -5.07
C PRO A 506 21.13 -26.96 -5.94
N PHE A 507 22.37 -26.52 -5.81
CA PHE A 507 22.96 -25.45 -6.61
C PHE A 507 23.01 -25.86 -8.08
N GLN A 508 22.62 -24.92 -8.95
CA GLN A 508 22.68 -25.08 -10.40
C GLN A 508 23.48 -23.94 -10.98
N ASN A 509 24.49 -24.28 -11.78
CA ASN A 509 25.24 -23.28 -12.54
C ASN A 509 24.44 -22.93 -13.81
N LEU A 510 24.00 -21.69 -13.92
CA LEU A 510 23.18 -21.21 -15.02
C LEU A 510 23.97 -20.36 -16.01
N ASN A 511 23.52 -20.35 -17.25
CA ASN A 511 24.05 -19.48 -18.29
C ASN A 511 23.43 -18.07 -18.17
N PHE A 512 24.30 -17.06 -18.11
CA PHE A 512 23.96 -15.63 -18.05
C PHE A 512 24.20 -14.89 -19.37
N LYS A 513 24.39 -15.60 -20.50
CA LYS A 513 24.53 -14.98 -21.82
C LYS A 513 23.42 -13.98 -22.11
N GLY A 514 23.82 -12.83 -22.62
CA GLY A 514 22.94 -11.71 -22.92
C GLY A 514 22.60 -10.80 -21.74
N LEU A 515 22.97 -11.17 -20.50
CA LEU A 515 22.86 -10.30 -19.33
C LEU A 515 24.19 -9.60 -19.05
N ILE A 516 24.09 -8.35 -18.60
CA ILE A 516 25.21 -7.62 -18.02
C ILE A 516 25.14 -7.82 -16.50
N ILE A 517 26.15 -8.47 -15.90
CA ILE A 517 26.18 -8.75 -14.46
C ILE A 517 27.26 -7.91 -13.79
N HIS A 518 26.88 -7.20 -12.74
CA HIS A 518 27.77 -6.48 -11.84
C HIS A 518 27.67 -7.06 -10.43
N GLU A 519 28.81 -7.17 -9.75
CA GLU A 519 28.92 -7.62 -8.37
C GLU A 519 29.66 -6.54 -7.58
N ASN A 520 29.04 -6.04 -6.51
CA ASN A 520 29.60 -4.99 -5.65
C ASN A 520 29.65 -5.43 -4.18
#